data_AF-A0A024TCL8-F1
#
_entry.id   AF-A0A024TCL8-F1
#
_cell.length_a   1.000
_cell.length_b   1.000
_cell.length_c   1.000
_cell.angle_alpha   90.00
_cell.angle_beta   90.00
_cell.angle_gamma   90.00
#
_symmetry.space_group_name_H-M   'P 1'
#
loop_
_entity.id
_entity.type
_entity.pdbx_description
1 polymer ?
#
loop_
_entity_poly.entity_id
_entity_poly.type
_entity_poly.pdbx_seq_one_letter_code
_entity_poly.pdbx_strand_id
1 'polypeptide(L)' 'MQSEVADKGPCIGDIGGPLIIVRDGVEYIAGVLNTNSACADTEHPSAYSRVSATREFIEPFLPDTPPNPKPAC' A
#
# COMPACT_ATOMS: atom_id res chain seq x y z
N MET A 1 8.04 -5.50 -28.42
CA MET A 1 7.71 -6.20 -27.16
C MET A 1 6.68 -5.34 -26.47
N GLN A 2 5.41 -5.73 -26.56
CA GLN A 2 4.27 -4.94 -26.10
C GLN A 2 4.25 -5.00 -24.58
N SER A 3 4.49 -3.87 -23.92
CA SER A 3 4.25 -3.73 -22.48
C SER A 3 2.75 -3.54 -22.31
N GLU A 4 2.04 -4.63 -22.05
CA GLU A 4 0.62 -4.61 -21.72
C GLU A 4 0.46 -4.04 -20.30
N VAL A 5 0.64 -2.72 -20.16
CA VAL A 5 0.09 -1.99 -19.03
C VAL A 5 -1.40 -1.87 -19.36
N ALA A 6 -2.18 -2.89 -19.00
CA ALA A 6 -3.60 -2.64 -18.78
C ALA A 6 -3.68 -1.44 -17.83
N ASP A 7 -4.56 -0.48 -18.12
CA ASP A 7 -4.88 0.66 -17.26
C ASP A 7 -5.31 0.11 -15.89
N LYS A 8 -4.33 -0.17 -15.04
CA LYS A 8 -4.45 -0.87 -13.77
C LYS A 8 -3.95 0.11 -12.73
N GLY A 9 -4.90 0.82 -12.17
CA GLY A 9 -4.67 1.67 -11.02
C GLY A 9 -5.80 1.47 -10.02
N PRO A 10 -5.60 1.96 -8.79
CA PRO A 10 -6.61 1.87 -7.77
C PRO A 10 -7.82 2.73 -8.13
N CYS A 11 -8.98 2.35 -7.60
CA CYS A 11 -10.24 3.04 -7.74
C CYS A 11 -10.67 3.66 -6.40
N ILE A 12 -11.80 4.37 -6.36
CA ILE A 12 -12.29 5.04 -5.15
C ILE A 12 -12.52 4.03 -4.00
N GLY A 13 -12.92 2.80 -4.34
CA GLY A 13 -13.13 1.72 -3.36
C GLY A 13 -11.85 1.16 -2.73
N ASP A 14 -10.68 1.47 -3.31
CA ASP A 14 -9.39 0.98 -2.82
C ASP A 14 -8.73 1.95 -1.83
N ILE A 15 -9.35 3.12 -1.56
CA ILE A 15 -8.84 4.12 -0.63
C ILE A 15 -8.74 3.49 0.76
N GLY A 16 -7.58 3.63 1.41
CA GLY A 16 -7.23 2.91 2.65
C GLY A 16 -6.53 1.57 2.41
N GLY A 17 -6.46 1.08 1.18
CA GLY A 17 -5.75 -0.15 0.82
C GLY A 17 -4.22 -0.03 0.95
N PRO A 18 -3.51 -1.13 1.27
CA PRO A 18 -2.07 -1.12 1.44
C PRO A 18 -1.32 -1.13 0.10
N LEU A 19 -0.28 -0.31 -0.01
CA LEU A 19 0.79 -0.47 -1.00
C LEU A 19 1.85 -1.39 -0.41
N ILE A 20 1.91 -2.63 -0.91
CA ILE A 20 2.87 -3.64 -0.47
C ILE A 20 4.10 -3.62 -1.36
N ILE A 21 5.28 -3.64 -0.75
CA ILE A 21 6.56 -3.86 -1.44
C ILE A 21 7.25 -5.09 -0.86
N VAL A 22 7.99 -5.82 -1.69
CA VAL A 22 8.81 -6.94 -1.24
C VAL A 22 10.26 -6.50 -1.16
N ARG A 23 10.90 -6.69 0.00
CA ARG A 23 12.35 -6.52 0.18
C ARG A 23 12.89 -7.77 0.85
N ASP A 24 13.91 -8.38 0.25
CA ASP A 24 14.56 -9.59 0.77
C ASP A 24 13.58 -10.74 1.08
N GLY A 25 12.53 -10.87 0.26
CA GLY A 25 11.48 -11.89 0.45
C GLY A 25 10.45 -11.57 1.54
N VAL A 26 10.54 -10.40 2.18
CA VAL A 26 9.60 -9.93 3.20
C VAL A 26 8.69 -8.85 2.63
N GLU A 27 7.39 -8.98 2.88
CA GLU A 27 6.37 -8.00 2.50
C GLU A 27 6.31 -6.85 3.50
N TYR A 28 6.31 -5.63 3.00
CA TYR A 28 6.21 -4.40 3.79
C TYR A 28 5.08 -3.53 3.27
N ILE A 29 4.29 -2.95 4.17
CA ILE A 29 3.35 -1.88 3.81
C ILE A 29 4.14 -0.58 3.70
N ALA A 30 4.41 -0.15 2.48
CA ALA A 30 5.15 1.08 2.19
C ALA A 30 4.24 2.33 2.27
N GLY A 31 2.96 2.16 1.94
CA GLY A 31 2.01 3.25 1.90
C GLY A 31 0.57 2.78 2.05
N VAL A 32 -0.33 3.73 2.27
CA VAL A 32 -1.79 3.52 2.29
C VAL A 32 -2.41 4.45 1.26
N LEU A 33 -3.27 3.92 0.37
CA LEU A 33 -3.86 4.74 -0.68
C LEU A 33 -4.68 5.87 -0.05
N ASN A 34 -4.38 7.11 -0.43
CA ASN A 34 -5.05 8.29 0.12
C ASN A 34 -5.95 8.94 -0.94
N THR A 35 -5.39 9.25 -2.11
CA THR A 35 -6.15 9.91 -3.18
C THR A 35 -5.75 9.40 -4.55
N ASN A 36 -6.76 9.34 -5.42
CA ASN A 36 -6.65 9.15 -6.86
C ASN A 36 -7.62 10.12 -7.54
N SER A 37 -7.35 10.48 -8.78
CA SER A 37 -8.18 11.36 -9.62
C SER A 37 -9.34 10.59 -10.26
N ALA A 38 -9.05 9.42 -10.80
CA ALA A 38 -10.01 8.49 -11.37
C ALA A 38 -9.48 7.05 -11.26
N CYS A 39 -10.37 6.08 -11.45
CA CYS A 39 -9.99 4.68 -11.44
C CYS A 39 -9.10 4.37 -12.64
N ALA A 40 -7.90 3.85 -12.36
CA ALA A 40 -6.88 3.59 -13.38
C ALA A 40 -6.49 4.82 -14.22
N ASP A 41 -6.48 6.01 -13.62
CA ASP A 41 -5.96 7.21 -14.30
C ASP A 41 -4.47 7.04 -14.63
N THR A 42 -4.15 7.09 -15.91
CA THR A 42 -2.78 6.98 -16.43
C THR A 42 -2.07 8.32 -16.52
N GLU A 43 -2.81 9.43 -16.53
CA GLU A 43 -2.28 10.79 -16.61
C GLU A 43 -1.85 11.30 -15.23
N HIS A 44 -2.55 10.86 -14.18
CA HIS A 44 -2.27 11.27 -12.80
C HIS A 44 -1.95 10.07 -11.91
N PRO A 45 -0.75 10.03 -11.30
CA PRO A 45 -0.41 8.95 -10.39
C PRO A 45 -1.25 9.02 -9.12
N SER A 46 -1.60 7.86 -8.59
CA SER A 46 -2.24 7.75 -7.27
C SER A 46 -1.27 8.12 -6.16
N ALA A 47 -1.76 8.82 -5.13
CA ALA A 47 -0.96 9.23 -4.00
C ALA A 47 -1.23 8.37 -2.77
N TYR A 48 -0.14 7.95 -2.12
CA TYR A 48 -0.16 7.11 -0.94
C TYR A 48 0.43 7.85 0.25
N SER A 49 -0.22 7.72 1.41
CA SER A 49 0.34 8.14 2.70
C SER A 49 1.53 7.25 3.04
N ARG A 50 2.71 7.84 3.27
CA ARG A 50 3.94 7.10 3.53
C ARG A 50 3.95 6.55 4.97
N VAL A 51 3.82 5.23 5.13
CA VAL A 51 3.73 4.57 6.44
C VAL A 51 4.95 4.87 7.33
N SER A 52 6.15 4.95 6.74
CA SER A 52 7.36 5.25 7.51
C SER A 52 7.34 6.65 8.14
N ALA A 53 6.65 7.62 7.54
CA ALA A 53 6.55 8.98 8.07
C ALA A 53 5.54 9.07 9.23
N THR A 54 4.59 8.14 9.33
CA THR A 54 3.57 8.10 10.38
C THR A 54 3.88 7.06 11.46
N ARG A 55 5.10 6.49 11.46
CA ARG A 55 5.42 5.35 12.34
C ARG A 55 5.33 5.71 13.82
N GLU A 56 5.88 6.85 14.22
CA GLU A 56 5.82 7.33 15.60
C GLU A 56 4.38 7.55 16.08
N PHE A 57 3.48 7.95 15.17
CA PHE A 57 2.07 8.13 15.49
C PHE A 57 1.35 6.80 15.71
N ILE A 58 1.63 5.76 14.91
CA ILE A 58 0.96 4.46 15.02
C ILE A 58 1.53 3.58 16.13
N GLU A 59 2.79 3.78 16.50
CA GLU A 59 3.53 2.92 17.44
C GLU A 59 2.80 2.68 18.77
N PRO A 60 2.21 3.69 19.45
CA PRO A 60 1.46 3.47 20.70
C PRO A 60 0.19 2.63 20.56
N PHE A 61 -0.29 2.42 19.33
CA PHE A 61 -1.49 1.64 19.04
C PHE A 61 -1.17 0.23 18.53
N LEU A 62 0.12 -0.10 18.35
CA LEU A 62 0.56 -1.43 17.98
C LEU A 62 0.63 -2.34 19.21
N PRO A 63 0.33 -3.64 19.08
CA PRO A 63 0.49 -4.58 20.18
C PRO A 63 1.98 -4.72 20.54
N ASP A 64 2.29 -4.77 21.83
CA ASP A 64 3.65 -5.02 22.34
C ASP A 64 4.20 -6.40 21.94
N THR A 65 3.30 -7.32 21.59
CA THR A 65 3.67 -8.65 21.11
C THR A 65 3.55 -8.67 19.58
N PRO A 66 4.63 -8.99 18.84
CA PRO A 66 4.53 -9.15 17.40
C PRO A 66 3.47 -10.22 17.12
N PRO A 67 2.49 -9.94 16.23
CA PRO A 67 1.52 -10.96 15.86
C PRO A 67 2.30 -12.14 15.30
N ASN A 68 2.04 -13.32 15.87
CA ASN A 68 2.61 -14.57 15.39
C ASN A 68 2.30 -14.63 13.88
N PRO A 69 3.31 -14.72 12.99
CA PRO A 69 3.06 -14.66 11.56
C PRO A 69 2.01 -15.71 11.22
N LYS A 70 0.84 -15.26 10.78
CA LYS A 70 -0.16 -16.18 10.25
C LYS A 70 0.53 -16.96 9.13
N PRO A 71 0.49 -18.30 9.14
CA PRO A 71 0.94 -19.07 8.00
C PRO A 71 0.28 -18.48 6.75
N ALA A 72 1.05 -18.25 5.70
CA ALA A 72 0.49 -17.88 4.41
C ALA A 72 -0.57 -18.94 4.06
N CYS A 73 -1.80 -18.49 3.84
CA CYS A 73 -2.89 -19.34 3.38
C CYS A 73 -2.60 -19.88 1.98
#